data_AF-A0A965V7T9-F1
#
_entry.id   AF-A0A965V7T9-F1
#
_cell.length_a   1.000
_cell.length_b   1.000
_cell.length_c   1.000
_cell.angle_alpha   90.00
_cell.angle_beta   90.00
_cell.angle_gamma   90.00
#
_symmetry.space_group_name_H-M   'P 1'
#
loop_
_entity.id
_entity.type
_entity.pdbx_description
1 polymer ?
#
loop_
_entity_poly.entity_id
_entity_poly.type
_entity_poly.pdbx_seq_one_letter_code
_entity_poly.pdbx_strand_id
1 'polypeptide(L)'
;SCEKVQATLEAFQTKSQFDWSKILLFGFSQGSFVSLHSGMTFPHQIGGVIALSGYLAHTHRISTPGAARLELPIFLAHGLNDQVVFPAQHFETLDVLSHFGFRRVTAKTYKGVAHGLCAEEIFDIRTFIEGVS
;
A
#
# COMPACT_ATOMS: atom_id res chain seq x y z
N SER A 1 11.66 7.97 3.81
CA SER A 1 11.39 8.21 2.38
C SER A 1 11.39 6.87 1.66
N CYS A 2 10.87 6.83 0.44
CA CYS A 2 10.71 5.60 -0.34
C CYS A 2 12.05 4.90 -0.59
N GLU A 3 13.11 5.67 -0.89
CA GLU A 3 14.45 5.17 -1.16
C GLU A 3 15.06 4.48 0.07
N LYS A 4 14.82 5.04 1.26
CA LYS A 4 15.31 4.44 2.51
C LYS A 4 14.64 3.09 2.81
N VAL A 5 13.36 2.94 2.50
CA VAL A 5 12.67 1.65 2.66
C VAL A 5 13.26 0.62 1.71
N GLN A 6 13.42 0.97 0.43
CA GLN A 6 13.98 0.08 -0.59
C GLN A 6 15.42 -0.34 -0.26
N ALA A 7 16.28 0.61 0.12
CA ALA A 7 17.66 0.34 0.53
C ALA A 7 17.73 -0.55 1.79
N THR A 8 16.81 -0.37 2.73
CA THR A 8 16.72 -1.21 3.93
C THR A 8 16.38 -2.65 3.58
N LEU A 9 15.40 -2.85 2.70
CA LEU A 9 14.99 -4.17 2.22
C LEU A 9 16.15 -4.90 1.52
N GLU A 10 16.88 -4.22 0.64
CA GLU A 10 18.06 -4.78 -0.03
C GLU A 10 19.14 -5.16 0.98
N ALA A 11 19.42 -4.28 1.95
CA ALA A 11 20.37 -4.57 3.02
C ALA A 11 19.96 -5.78 3.86
N PHE A 12 18.67 -5.97 4.14
CA PHE A 12 18.19 -7.18 4.82
C PHE A 12 18.31 -8.42 3.93
N GLN A 13 18.02 -8.32 2.63
CA GLN A 13 18.10 -9.47 1.71
C GLN A 13 19.51 -10.08 1.69
N THR A 14 20.56 -9.25 1.78
CA THR A 14 21.95 -9.73 1.85
C THR A 14 22.24 -10.58 3.10
N LYS A 15 21.45 -10.46 4.16
CA LYS A 15 21.68 -11.12 5.46
C LYS A 15 20.81 -12.35 5.66
N SER A 16 19.54 -12.30 5.25
CA SER A 16 18.54 -13.31 5.60
C SER A 16 17.96 -14.08 4.41
N GLN A 17 18.33 -13.75 3.16
CA GLN A 17 17.92 -14.44 1.92
C GLN A 17 16.45 -14.86 1.91
N PHE A 18 15.54 -13.90 2.06
CA PHE A 18 14.11 -14.17 2.03
C PHE A 18 13.56 -14.12 0.61
N ASP A 19 12.38 -14.70 0.42
CA ASP A 19 11.63 -14.55 -0.82
C ASP A 19 10.92 -13.20 -0.81
N TRP A 20 11.17 -12.38 -1.83
CA TRP A 20 10.52 -11.09 -2.00
C TRP A 20 8.99 -11.22 -2.01
N SER A 21 8.46 -12.32 -2.57
CA SER A 21 7.02 -12.59 -2.62
C SER A 21 6.37 -12.72 -1.23
N LYS A 22 7.16 -12.89 -0.16
CA LYS A 22 6.69 -12.96 1.23
C LYS A 22 6.78 -11.64 1.98
N ILE A 23 7.21 -10.58 1.32
CA ILE A 23 7.32 -9.25 1.93
C ILE A 23 6.06 -8.43 1.69
N LEU A 24 5.47 -7.94 2.77
CA LEU A 24 4.38 -6.96 2.74
C LEU A 24 4.88 -5.62 3.24
N LEU A 25 4.59 -4.54 2.51
CA LEU A 25 4.84 -3.18 2.98
C LEU A 25 3.57 -2.62 3.62
N PHE A 26 3.65 -2.35 4.91
CA PHE A 26 2.55 -1.78 5.69
C PHE A 26 2.83 -0.30 5.99
N GLY A 27 1.83 0.57 5.81
CA GLY A 27 1.95 1.99 6.07
C GLY A 27 0.66 2.63 6.55
N PHE A 28 0.76 3.49 7.58
CA PHE A 28 -0.33 4.30 8.11
C PHE A 28 -0.03 5.79 7.91
N SER A 29 -1.03 6.60 7.56
CA SER A 29 -0.88 8.05 7.35
C SER A 29 0.21 8.35 6.31
N GLN A 30 1.23 9.15 6.63
CA GLN A 30 2.38 9.35 5.73
C GLN A 30 3.06 8.03 5.31
N GLY A 31 3.04 7.00 6.17
CA GLY A 31 3.55 5.68 5.85
C GLY A 31 2.80 5.02 4.68
N SER A 32 1.51 5.32 4.50
CA SER A 32 0.71 4.80 3.37
C SER A 32 1.30 5.24 2.03
N PHE A 33 1.62 6.54 1.91
CA PHE A 33 2.32 7.08 0.74
C PHE A 33 3.65 6.36 0.50
N VAL A 34 4.47 6.23 1.55
CA VAL A 34 5.79 5.61 1.43
C VAL A 34 5.66 4.14 1.00
N SER A 35 4.74 3.38 1.60
CA SER A 35 4.54 1.97 1.29
C SER A 35 4.00 1.74 -0.12
N LEU A 36 3.02 2.55 -0.57
CA LEU A 36 2.51 2.51 -1.94
C LEU A 36 3.59 2.85 -2.94
N HIS A 37 4.23 4.01 -2.80
CA HIS A 37 5.25 4.46 -3.74
C HIS A 37 6.42 3.47 -3.78
N SER A 38 6.91 3.00 -2.63
CA SER A 38 7.96 1.98 -2.58
C SER A 38 7.51 0.70 -3.27
N GLY A 39 6.33 0.15 -2.96
CA GLY A 39 5.84 -1.09 -3.56
C GLY A 39 5.62 -1.00 -5.08
N MET A 40 5.14 0.14 -5.57
CA MET A 40 4.92 0.40 -7.00
C MET A 40 6.24 0.50 -7.78
N THR A 41 7.29 1.05 -7.16
CA THR A 41 8.56 1.39 -7.84
C THR A 41 9.72 0.46 -7.52
N PHE A 42 9.57 -0.45 -6.55
CA PHE A 42 10.65 -1.36 -6.16
C PHE A 42 11.03 -2.29 -7.33
N PRO A 43 12.32 -2.60 -7.57
CA PRO A 43 12.71 -3.51 -8.65
C PRO A 43 12.25 -4.96 -8.45
N HIS A 44 12.03 -5.41 -7.21
CA HIS A 44 11.65 -6.79 -6.90
C HIS A 44 10.15 -6.96 -6.66
N GLN A 45 9.56 -8.06 -7.14
CA GLN A 45 8.15 -8.37 -6.90
C GLN A 45 7.94 -8.73 -5.42
N ILE A 46 7.13 -7.93 -4.73
CA ILE A 46 6.81 -8.15 -3.31
C ILE A 46 5.41 -8.77 -3.19
N GLY A 47 5.11 -9.34 -2.02
CA GLY A 47 3.83 -10.00 -1.75
C GLY A 47 2.63 -9.05 -1.75
N GLY A 48 2.84 -7.78 -1.42
CA GLY A 48 1.74 -6.81 -1.40
C GLY A 48 2.03 -5.55 -0.60
N VAL A 49 1.07 -4.63 -0.64
CA VAL A 49 1.08 -3.36 0.09
C VAL A 49 -0.21 -3.23 0.89
N ILE A 50 -0.11 -2.78 2.14
CA ILE A 50 -1.21 -2.40 3.01
C ILE A 50 -1.04 -0.92 3.33
N ALA A 51 -1.97 -0.09 2.87
CA ALA A 51 -1.91 1.36 2.97
C ALA A 51 -3.18 1.90 3.65
N LEU A 52 -3.01 2.45 4.85
CA LEU A 52 -4.10 2.81 5.75
C LEU A 52 -4.13 4.31 6.03
N SER A 53 -5.34 4.88 6.08
CA SER A 53 -5.60 6.27 6.48
C SER A 53 -4.64 7.28 5.83
N GLY A 54 -4.44 7.15 4.52
CA GLY A 54 -3.37 7.85 3.80
C GLY A 54 -3.73 8.13 2.34
N TYR A 55 -2.70 8.42 1.55
CA TYR A 55 -2.84 8.86 0.16
C TYR A 55 -1.61 8.50 -0.66
N LEU A 56 -1.74 8.55 -1.99
CA LEU A 56 -0.64 8.50 -2.93
C LEU A 56 -0.36 9.90 -3.47
N ALA A 57 0.85 10.42 -3.22
CA ALA A 57 1.31 11.70 -3.74
C ALA A 57 2.39 11.55 -4.81
N HIS A 58 2.68 12.65 -5.50
CA HIS A 58 3.77 12.76 -6.49
C HIS A 58 3.69 11.70 -7.61
N THR A 59 2.48 11.37 -8.06
CA THR A 59 2.20 10.35 -9.07
C THR A 59 2.92 10.60 -10.39
N HIS A 60 3.16 11.86 -10.76
CA HIS A 60 3.96 12.26 -11.92
C HIS A 60 5.43 11.80 -11.88
N ARG A 61 5.93 11.34 -10.72
CA ARG A 61 7.29 10.80 -10.55
C ARG A 61 7.33 9.28 -10.64
N ILE A 62 6.17 8.62 -10.78
CA ILE A 62 6.06 7.17 -10.89
C ILE A 62 6.07 6.81 -12.38
N SER A 63 7.12 6.12 -12.82
CA SER A 63 7.19 5.55 -14.16
C SER A 63 6.08 4.51 -14.38
N THR A 64 5.64 4.34 -15.63
CA THR A 64 4.64 3.32 -15.97
C THR A 64 5.09 1.93 -15.49
N PRO A 65 4.30 1.26 -14.63
CA PRO A 65 4.66 -0.07 -14.14
C PRO A 65 4.66 -1.12 -15.25
N GLY A 66 5.58 -2.07 -15.18
CA GLY A 66 5.56 -3.25 -16.04
C GLY A 66 4.40 -4.20 -15.70
N ALA A 67 4.02 -5.08 -16.63
CA ALA A 67 2.85 -5.96 -16.50
C ALA A 67 2.83 -6.77 -15.19
N ALA A 68 3.98 -7.34 -14.79
CA ALA A 68 4.07 -8.11 -13.55
C ALA A 68 3.79 -7.26 -12.30
N ARG A 69 4.17 -5.98 -12.30
CA ARG A 69 3.93 -5.06 -11.17
C ARG A 69 2.45 -4.69 -11.04
N LEU A 70 1.69 -4.67 -12.14
CA LEU A 70 0.25 -4.41 -12.11
C LEU A 70 -0.56 -5.49 -11.39
N GLU A 71 0.04 -6.66 -11.18
CA GLU A 71 -0.52 -7.78 -10.40
C GLU A 71 -0.13 -7.70 -8.90
N LEU A 72 0.53 -6.64 -8.46
CA LEU A 72 0.84 -6.41 -7.05
C LEU A 72 -0.47 -6.30 -6.23
N PRO A 73 -0.66 -7.13 -5.20
CA PRO A 73 -1.78 -6.97 -4.27
C PRO A 73 -1.67 -5.68 -3.46
N ILE A 74 -2.74 -4.89 -3.43
CA ILE A 74 -2.79 -3.65 -2.67
C ILE A 74 -4.07 -3.63 -1.84
N PHE A 75 -3.94 -3.45 -0.54
CA PHE A 75 -5.04 -3.16 0.38
C PHE A 75 -5.02 -1.68 0.74
N LEU A 76 -6.10 -0.97 0.42
CA LEU A 76 -6.34 0.41 0.81
C LEU A 76 -7.49 0.47 1.81
N ALA A 77 -7.28 1.19 2.91
CA ALA A 77 -8.32 1.37 3.92
C ALA A 77 -8.31 2.78 4.49
N HIS A 78 -9.51 3.32 4.78
CA HIS A 78 -9.65 4.68 5.32
C HIS A 78 -10.89 4.85 6.21
N GLY A 79 -10.78 5.64 7.27
CA GLY A 79 -11.90 6.03 8.10
C GLY A 79 -12.71 7.20 7.50
N LEU A 80 -14.03 7.08 7.38
CA LEU A 80 -14.86 8.11 6.75
C LEU A 80 -15.03 9.38 7.60
N ASN A 81 -14.62 9.37 8.86
CA ASN A 81 -14.64 10.51 9.76
C ASN A 81 -13.24 11.13 9.94
N ASP A 82 -12.25 10.70 9.16
CA ASP A 82 -10.90 11.25 9.21
C ASP A 82 -10.89 12.74 8.81
N GLN A 83 -10.35 13.57 9.69
CA GLN A 83 -10.20 15.03 9.51
C GLN A 83 -8.72 15.45 9.39
N VAL A 84 -7.78 14.50 9.45
CA VAL A 84 -6.34 14.71 9.28
C VAL A 84 -5.95 14.42 7.84
N VAL A 85 -6.39 13.27 7.32
CA VAL A 85 -6.28 12.90 5.91
C VAL A 85 -7.70 12.67 5.39
N PHE A 86 -8.18 13.56 4.53
CA PHE A 86 -9.59 13.52 4.14
C PHE A 86 -9.88 12.26 3.30
N PRO A 87 -11.06 11.62 3.48
CA PRO A 87 -11.45 10.43 2.70
C PRO A 87 -11.41 10.62 1.18
N ALA A 88 -11.55 11.86 0.70
CA ALA A 88 -11.36 12.19 -0.72
C ALA A 88 -10.01 11.68 -1.27
N GLN A 89 -8.94 11.78 -0.47
CA GLN A 89 -7.60 11.36 -0.88
C GLN A 89 -7.47 9.84 -1.03
N HIS A 90 -8.28 9.06 -0.31
CA HIS A 90 -8.37 7.62 -0.52
C HIS A 90 -8.96 7.28 -1.90
N PHE A 91 -10.05 7.96 -2.28
CA PHE A 91 -10.67 7.76 -3.58
C PHE A 91 -9.77 8.25 -4.73
N GLU A 92 -9.11 9.40 -4.58
CA GLU A 92 -8.09 9.87 -5.53
C GLU A 92 -6.96 8.86 -5.72
N THR A 93 -6.51 8.23 -4.63
CA THR A 93 -5.49 7.18 -4.68
C THR A 93 -5.98 5.96 -5.44
N LEU A 94 -7.22 5.55 -5.20
CA LEU A 94 -7.84 4.43 -5.92
C LEU A 94 -7.95 4.70 -7.43
N ASP A 95 -8.38 5.91 -7.80
CA ASP A 95 -8.46 6.34 -9.20
C ASP A 95 -7.10 6.31 -9.88
N VAL A 96 -6.05 6.77 -9.19
CA VAL A 96 -4.67 6.70 -9.70
C VAL A 96 -4.22 5.26 -9.91
N LEU A 97 -4.46 4.36 -8.96
CA LEU A 97 -4.10 2.95 -9.11
C LEU A 97 -4.83 2.31 -10.30
N SER A 98 -6.10 2.63 -10.47
CA SER A 98 -6.89 2.20 -11.63
C SER A 98 -6.32 2.77 -12.93
N HIS A 99 -5.90 4.03 -12.94
CA HIS A 99 -5.31 4.68 -14.11
C HIS A 99 -3.98 4.03 -14.53
N PHE A 100 -3.13 3.65 -13.56
CA PHE A 100 -1.92 2.87 -13.85
C PHE A 100 -2.22 1.42 -14.27
N GLY A 101 -3.42 0.92 -14.03
CA GLY A 101 -3.87 -0.42 -14.42
C GLY A 101 -3.61 -1.52 -13.39
N PHE A 102 -3.47 -1.18 -12.10
CA PHE A 102 -3.36 -2.19 -11.05
C PHE A 102 -4.65 -2.99 -10.92
N ARG A 103 -4.53 -4.33 -10.91
CA ARG A 103 -5.69 -5.23 -11.02
C ARG A 103 -6.12 -5.87 -9.71
N ARG A 104 -5.21 -5.94 -8.74
CA ARG A 104 -5.41 -6.61 -7.44
C ARG A 104 -5.52 -5.61 -6.29
N VAL A 105 -6.43 -4.64 -6.43
CA VAL A 105 -6.68 -3.61 -5.42
C VAL A 105 -7.94 -3.95 -4.62
N THR A 106 -7.79 -4.09 -3.30
CA THR A 106 -8.90 -4.16 -2.34
C THR A 106 -9.01 -2.82 -1.64
N ALA A 107 -10.12 -2.11 -1.82
CA ALA A 107 -10.38 -0.82 -1.17
C ALA A 107 -11.54 -0.94 -0.17
N LYS A 108 -11.32 -0.47 1.06
CA LYS A 108 -12.29 -0.52 2.16
C LYS A 108 -12.41 0.85 2.82
N THR A 109 -13.61 1.17 3.31
CA THR A 109 -13.83 2.37 4.13
C THR A 109 -14.66 2.04 5.36
N TYR A 110 -14.41 2.73 6.46
CA TYR A 110 -15.03 2.42 7.75
C TYR A 110 -15.77 3.65 8.30
N LYS A 111 -17.08 3.51 8.54
CA LYS A 111 -17.92 4.57 9.12
C LYS A 111 -17.61 4.74 10.60
N GLY A 112 -17.59 5.98 11.09
CA GLY A 112 -17.33 6.29 12.51
C GLY A 112 -15.86 6.21 12.90
N VAL A 113 -14.96 5.90 11.95
CA VAL A 113 -13.51 5.84 12.17
C VAL A 113 -12.90 7.16 11.71
N ALA A 114 -12.19 7.83 12.62
CA ALA A 114 -11.43 9.05 12.33
C ALA A 114 -10.03 8.70 11.79
N HIS A 115 -8.99 9.45 12.17
CA HIS A 115 -7.61 9.10 11.84
C HIS A 115 -7.09 7.97 12.75
N GLY A 116 -7.38 6.73 12.40
CA GLY A 116 -7.05 5.57 13.23
C GLY A 116 -7.47 4.25 12.59
N LEU A 117 -7.49 3.19 13.40
CA LEU A 117 -7.94 1.87 12.99
C LEU A 117 -9.15 1.41 13.82
N CYS A 118 -9.91 0.47 13.27
CA CYS A 118 -10.97 -0.23 14.00
C CYS A 118 -10.80 -1.76 13.96
N ALA A 119 -11.57 -2.47 14.80
CA ALA A 119 -11.48 -3.93 14.87
C ALA A 119 -11.88 -4.62 13.55
N GLU A 120 -12.87 -4.07 12.84
CA GLU A 120 -13.28 -4.54 11.51
C GLU A 120 -12.13 -4.42 10.50
N GLU A 121 -11.43 -3.28 10.50
CA GLU A 121 -10.27 -3.06 9.64
C GLU A 121 -9.13 -4.05 9.92
N ILE A 122 -8.86 -4.36 11.18
CA ILE A 122 -7.84 -5.36 11.55
C ILE A 122 -8.22 -6.74 11.03
N PHE A 123 -9.50 -7.10 11.07
CA PHE A 123 -9.99 -8.37 10.52
C PHE A 123 -9.86 -8.43 9.00
N ASP A 124 -10.20 -7.36 8.31
CA ASP A 124 -10.03 -7.25 6.85
C ASP A 124 -8.55 -7.32 6.44
N ILE A 125 -7.65 -6.66 7.20
CA ILE A 125 -6.20 -6.74 6.98
C ILE A 125 -5.71 -8.18 7.14
N ARG A 126 -6.16 -8.89 8.18
CA ARG A 126 -5.80 -10.30 8.38
C ARG A 126 -6.25 -11.16 7.19
N THR A 127 -7.49 -10.98 6.77
CA THR A 127 -8.07 -11.71 5.61
C THR A 127 -7.26 -11.42 4.34
N PHE A 128 -6.84 -10.16 4.13
CA PHE A 128 -5.98 -9.80 3.01
C PHE A 128 -4.62 -10.51 3.09
N ILE A 129 -3.95 -10.51 4.25
CA ILE A 129 -2.66 -11.17 4.45
C ILE A 129 -2.76 -12.66 4.15
N GLU A 130 -3.80 -13.33 4.67
CA GLU A 130 -4.05 -14.76 4.44
C GLU A 130 -4.31 -15.08 2.95
N GLY A 131 -4.85 -14.13 2.17
CA GLY A 131 -5.10 -14.29 0.74
C GLY A 131 -3.91 -14.00 -0.19
N VAL A 132 -2.82 -13.43 0.33
CA VAL A 132 -1.60 -13.11 -0.46
C VAL A 132 -0.37 -13.87 0.01
N SER A 133 -0.46 -14.61 1.13
CA SER A 133 0.60 -15.44 1.69
C SER A 133 0.69 -16.81 1.04
#